data_AF-A0A968Z5N7-F1
#
_entry.id   AF-A0A968Z5N7-F1
#
_cell.length_a   1.000
_cell.length_b   1.000
_cell.length_c   1.000
_cell.angle_alpha   90.00
_cell.angle_beta   90.00
_cell.angle_gamma   90.00
#
_symmetry.space_group_name_H-M   'P 1'
#
loop_
_entity.id
_entity.type
_entity.pdbx_description
1 polymer ?
#
loop_
_entity_poly.entity_id
_entity_poly.type
_entity_poly.pdbx_seq_one_letter_code
_entity_poly.pdbx_strand_id
1 'polypeptide(L)'
;MKTDVSVTLAYPDFVVTELLERTIEPNGKPLGEVGKRFYTKNMMSPQVCARLILKAAAKRQREMVIPWQGKLGLWLNFLFPHLTDRLIAKVALAHKQRIDSLRAEVGEL
;
A
#
# COMPACT_ATOMS: atom_id res chain seq x y z
N MET A 1 11.53 31.95 2.74
CA MET A 1 10.09 32.26 2.61
C MET A 1 9.32 31.41 3.62
N LYS A 2 8.87 31.97 4.75
CA LYS A 2 8.00 31.29 5.71
C LYS A 2 6.56 31.58 5.29
N THR A 3 5.92 30.66 4.60
CA THR A 3 4.47 30.71 4.40
C THR A 3 3.79 30.07 5.62
N ASP A 4 2.68 30.64 6.09
CA ASP A 4 1.90 30.06 7.20
C ASP A 4 1.18 28.76 6.82
N VAL A 5 1.20 28.43 5.53
CA VAL A 5 0.68 27.17 4.99
C VAL A 5 1.78 26.11 4.99
N SER A 6 1.52 24.99 5.65
CA SER A 6 2.34 23.76 5.59
C SER A 6 1.65 22.71 4.72
N VAL A 7 2.43 22.00 3.92
CA VAL A 7 1.98 20.86 3.10
C VAL A 7 2.68 19.60 3.59
N THR A 8 1.92 18.51 3.75
CA THR A 8 2.41 17.20 4.17
C THR A 8 2.13 16.18 3.08
N LEU A 9 3.18 15.53 2.59
CA LEU A 9 3.06 14.38 1.69
C LEU A 9 3.00 13.10 2.51
N ALA A 10 1.98 12.27 2.29
CA ALA A 10 1.80 11.01 3.01
C ALA A 10 1.96 9.83 2.05
N TYR A 11 2.80 8.88 2.44
CA TYR A 11 3.07 7.63 1.73
C TYR A 11 2.64 6.46 2.64
N PRO A 12 1.33 6.14 2.68
CA PRO A 12 0.84 4.99 3.41
C PRO A 12 1.23 3.67 2.72
N ASP A 13 1.21 2.59 3.50
CA ASP A 13 1.22 1.22 2.97
C ASP A 13 -0.22 0.76 2.64
N PHE A 14 -0.42 -0.52 2.35
CA PHE A 14 -1.76 -1.09 2.14
C PHE A 14 -2.73 -0.71 3.26
N VAL A 15 -3.78 0.02 2.87
CA VAL A 15 -4.91 0.37 3.71
C VAL A 15 -6.09 -0.49 3.33
N VAL A 16 -6.64 -1.21 4.31
CA VAL A 16 -7.78 -2.11 4.16
C VAL A 16 -9.04 -1.28 3.89
N THR A 17 -9.37 -1.10 2.63
CA THR A 17 -10.54 -0.36 2.13
C THR A 17 -11.30 -1.24 1.15
N GLU A 18 -12.46 -0.78 0.67
CA GLU A 18 -13.23 -1.46 -0.38
C GLU A 18 -12.62 -1.28 -1.78
N LEU A 19 -11.45 -0.64 -1.91
CA LEU A 19 -10.84 -0.32 -3.20
C LEU A 19 -10.56 -1.60 -4.01
N LEU A 20 -9.85 -2.57 -3.44
CA LEU A 20 -9.49 -3.79 -4.18
C LEU A 20 -10.71 -4.63 -4.54
N GLU A 21 -11.72 -4.70 -3.66
CA GLU A 21 -12.99 -5.39 -3.95
C GLU A 21 -13.69 -4.78 -5.17
N ARG A 22 -13.63 -3.46 -5.33
CA ARG A 22 -14.30 -2.72 -6.41
C ARG A 22 -13.44 -2.49 -7.65
N THR A 23 -12.16 -2.88 -7.63
CA THR A 23 -11.27 -2.75 -8.80
C THR A 23 -11.84 -3.55 -9.97
N ILE A 24 -12.04 -2.89 -11.11
CA ILE A 24 -12.49 -3.52 -12.34
C ILE A 24 -11.30 -4.18 -13.05
N GLU A 25 -11.46 -5.46 -13.34
CA GLU A 25 -10.47 -6.25 -14.07
C GLU A 25 -10.60 -6.05 -15.59
N PRO A 26 -9.60 -6.49 -16.39
CA PRO A 26 -9.67 -6.41 -17.85
C PRO A 26 -10.88 -7.13 -18.48
N ASN A 27 -11.50 -8.07 -17.75
CA ASN A 27 -12.72 -8.78 -18.16
C ASN A 27 -14.02 -7.98 -17.91
N GLY A 28 -13.91 -6.76 -17.37
CA GLY A 28 -15.04 -5.88 -17.06
C GLY A 28 -15.80 -6.20 -15.77
N LYS A 29 -15.35 -7.19 -14.98
CA LYS A 29 -15.94 -7.57 -13.69
C LYS A 29 -15.13 -7.01 -12.52
N PRO A 30 -15.76 -6.73 -11.37
CA PRO A 30 -15.03 -6.38 -10.16
C PRO A 30 -14.23 -7.59 -9.64
N LEU A 31 -13.08 -7.33 -9.03
CA LEU A 31 -12.25 -8.36 -8.38
C LEU A 31 -12.99 -9.04 -7.21
N GLY A 32 -13.94 -8.32 -6.57
CA GLY A 32 -14.91 -8.87 -5.63
C GLY A 32 -14.27 -9.51 -4.40
N GLU A 33 -14.76 -10.69 -4.04
CA GLU A 33 -14.34 -11.42 -2.83
C GLU A 33 -12.83 -11.72 -2.81
N VAL A 34 -12.20 -11.92 -3.98
CA VAL A 34 -10.74 -12.06 -4.10
C VAL A 34 -10.04 -10.80 -3.61
N GLY A 35 -10.51 -9.63 -4.02
CA GLY A 35 -9.96 -8.33 -3.61
C GLY A 35 -10.13 -8.07 -2.12
N LYS A 36 -11.26 -8.49 -1.56
CA LYS A 36 -11.53 -8.41 -0.12
C LYS A 36 -10.61 -9.31 0.71
N ARG A 37 -10.37 -10.55 0.26
CA ARG A 37 -9.49 -11.53 0.94
C ARG A 37 -7.99 -11.30 0.71
N PHE A 38 -7.63 -10.41 -0.20
CA PHE A 38 -6.23 -9.99 -0.39
C PHE A 38 -5.67 -9.32 0.87
N TYR A 39 -6.50 -8.54 1.56
CA TYR A 39 -6.08 -7.85 2.78
C TYR A 39 -5.81 -8.83 3.92
N THR A 40 -4.70 -8.62 4.62
CA THR A 40 -4.30 -9.44 5.78
C THR A 40 -4.33 -8.64 7.08
N LYS A 41 -4.30 -9.33 8.23
CA LYS A 41 -4.28 -8.70 9.56
C LYS A 41 -3.09 -7.76 9.80
N ASN A 42 -2.04 -7.87 9.00
CA ASN A 42 -0.85 -7.05 9.11
C ASN A 42 -0.98 -5.69 8.37
N MET A 43 -2.05 -5.50 7.61
CA MET A 43 -2.32 -4.27 6.86
C MET A 43 -3.11 -3.26 7.70
N MET A 44 -3.01 -1.99 7.33
CA MET A 44 -3.51 -0.88 8.16
C MET A 44 -5.01 -0.63 7.96
N SER A 45 -5.75 -0.32 9.02
CA SER A 45 -7.12 0.17 8.85
C SER A 45 -7.16 1.64 8.39
N PRO A 46 -8.25 2.08 7.73
CA PRO A 46 -8.40 3.45 7.29
C PRO A 46 -8.36 4.47 8.44
N GLN A 47 -8.91 4.10 9.61
CA GLN A 47 -8.95 4.96 10.79
C GLN A 47 -7.54 5.22 11.35
N VAL A 48 -6.67 4.19 11.33
CA VAL A 48 -5.28 4.34 11.74
C VAL A 48 -4.52 5.21 10.75
N CYS A 49 -4.69 4.98 9.44
CA CYS A 49 -4.09 5.80 8.39
C CYS A 49 -4.48 7.28 8.52
N ALA A 50 -5.77 7.58 8.65
CA ALA A 50 -6.28 8.93 8.82
C ALA A 50 -5.70 9.61 10.07
N ARG A 51 -5.69 8.91 11.22
CA ARG A 51 -5.11 9.44 12.47
C ARG A 51 -3.63 9.80 12.33
N LEU A 52 -2.88 8.96 11.63
CA LEU A 52 -1.46 9.16 11.38
C LEU A 52 -1.20 10.38 10.49
N ILE A 53 -1.96 10.52 9.41
CA ILE A 53 -1.88 11.67 8.49
C ILE A 53 -2.23 12.96 9.23
N LEU A 54 -3.33 12.99 10.00
CA LEU A 54 -3.74 14.16 10.77
C LEU A 54 -2.67 14.56 11.80
N LYS A 55 -2.05 13.59 12.47
CA LYS A 55 -0.96 13.84 13.42
C LYS A 55 0.29 14.42 12.74
N ALA A 56 0.64 13.94 11.54
CA ALA A 56 1.78 14.46 10.79
C ALA A 56 1.52 15.89 10.27
N ALA A 57 0.32 16.13 9.75
CA ALA A 57 -0.12 17.45 9.30
C ALA A 57 -0.14 18.47 10.45
N ALA A 58 -0.67 18.11 11.62
CA ALA A 58 -0.69 18.97 12.81
C ALA A 58 0.73 19.34 13.28
N LYS A 59 1.70 18.43 13.10
CA LYS A 59 3.11 18.66 13.38
C LYS A 59 3.86 19.38 12.24
N ARG A 60 3.15 19.78 11.17
CA ARG A 60 3.72 20.39 9.97
C ARG A 60 4.88 19.58 9.38
N GLN A 61 4.79 18.25 9.46
CA GLN A 61 5.80 17.37 8.88
C GLN A 61 5.72 17.46 7.35
N ARG A 62 6.86 17.65 6.68
CA ARG A 62 6.88 17.75 5.21
C ARG A 62 6.51 16.44 4.54
N GLU A 63 6.97 15.32 5.09
CA GLU A 63 6.79 13.99 4.53
C GLU A 63 6.54 12.97 5.64
N MET A 64 5.68 12.00 5.35
CA MET A 64 5.38 10.88 6.22
C MET A 64 5.39 9.58 5.42
N VAL A 65 6.44 8.79 5.62
CA VAL A 65 6.48 7.38 5.18
C VAL A 65 6.04 6.53 6.36
N ILE A 66 4.86 5.89 6.24
CA ILE A 66 4.27 5.12 7.33
C ILE A 66 4.97 3.77 7.55
N PRO A 67 5.21 2.95 6.52
CA PRO A 67 5.89 1.67 6.72
C PRO A 67 7.39 1.86 6.97
N TRP A 68 7.93 1.15 7.98
CA TRP A 68 9.37 1.11 8.24
C TRP A 68 10.15 0.59 7.04
N GLN A 69 9.59 -0.41 6.36
CA GLN A 69 10.15 -1.00 5.14
C GLN A 69 10.27 0.04 4.00
N GLY A 70 9.33 0.97 3.90
CA GLY A 70 9.39 2.04 2.90
C GLY A 70 10.58 2.98 3.13
N LYS A 71 10.90 3.30 4.40
CA LYS A 71 12.08 4.11 4.74
C LYS A 71 13.38 3.41 4.39
N LEU A 72 13.47 2.11 4.68
CA LEU A 72 14.63 1.30 4.29
C LEU A 72 14.75 1.18 2.77
N GLY A 73 13.63 1.04 2.06
CA GLY A 73 13.59 0.99 0.60
C GLY A 73 14.16 2.25 -0.05
N LEU A 74 13.89 3.44 0.51
CA LEU A 74 14.46 4.70 0.00
C LEU A 74 16.00 4.73 0.13
N TRP A 75 16.53 4.30 1.28
CA TRP A 75 17.98 4.19 1.48
C TRP A 75 18.61 3.13 0.58
N LEU A 76 17.94 1.99 0.43
CA LEU A 76 18.41 0.92 -0.45
C LEU A 76 18.40 1.36 -1.91
N ASN A 77 17.39 2.09 -2.36
CA ASN A 77 17.32 2.59 -3.72
C ASN A 77 18.43 3.61 -4.00
N PHE A 78 18.76 4.43 -3.01
CA PHE A 78 19.85 5.39 -3.11
C PHE A 78 21.22 4.71 -3.26
N LEU A 79 21.46 3.61 -2.53
CA LEU A 79 22.76 2.91 -2.55
C LEU A 79 22.86 1.82 -3.64
N PHE A 80 21.77 1.08 -3.87
CA PHE A 80 21.71 -0.12 -4.70
C PHE A 80 20.36 -0.21 -5.45
N PRO A 81 20.15 0.61 -6.50
CA PRO A 81 18.89 0.62 -7.25
C PRO A 81 18.56 -0.74 -7.88
N HIS A 82 19.54 -1.42 -8.47
CA HIS A 82 19.35 -2.76 -9.06
C HIS A 82 18.83 -3.82 -8.06
N LEU A 83 19.26 -3.73 -6.79
CA LEU A 83 18.77 -4.63 -5.76
C LEU A 83 17.34 -4.28 -5.37
N THR A 84 17.03 -2.99 -5.28
CA THR A 84 15.67 -2.50 -5.03
C THR A 84 14.70 -2.98 -6.10
N ASP A 85 15.07 -2.87 -7.38
CA ASP A 85 14.25 -3.36 -8.50
C ASP A 85 13.96 -4.85 -8.39
N ARG A 86 14.98 -5.64 -8.04
CA ARG A 86 14.83 -7.09 -7.83
C ARG A 86 13.90 -7.43 -6.68
N LEU A 87 13.95 -6.68 -5.58
CA LEU A 87 13.06 -6.89 -4.44
C LEU A 87 11.62 -6.51 -4.80
N ILE A 88 11.42 -5.38 -5.46
CA ILE A 88 10.09 -4.94 -5.92
C ILE A 88 9.48 -5.97 -6.87
N ALA A 89 10.26 -6.49 -7.82
CA ALA A 89 9.79 -7.52 -8.74
C ALA A 89 9.35 -8.80 -8.01
N LYS A 90 10.10 -9.23 -6.98
CA LYS A 90 9.71 -10.39 -6.14
C LYS A 90 8.43 -10.13 -5.36
N VAL A 91 8.27 -8.94 -4.78
CA VAL A 91 7.03 -8.56 -4.06
C VAL A 91 5.84 -8.55 -5.01
N ALA A 92 5.99 -7.99 -6.21
CA ALA A 92 4.94 -7.99 -7.22
C ALA A 92 4.52 -9.41 -7.64
N LEU A 93 5.49 -10.31 -7.83
CA LEU A 93 5.24 -11.73 -8.10
C LEU A 93 4.49 -12.41 -6.95
N ALA A 94 4.89 -12.15 -5.70
CA ALA A 94 4.22 -12.71 -4.52
C ALA A 94 2.76 -12.22 -4.41
N HIS A 95 2.50 -10.94 -4.69
CA HIS A 95 1.13 -10.41 -4.73
C HIS A 95 0.29 -11.06 -5.83
N LYS A 96 0.87 -11.25 -7.02
CA LYS A 96 0.19 -11.96 -8.11
C LYS A 96 -0.16 -13.40 -7.73
N GLN A 97 0.81 -14.14 -7.18
CA GLN A 97 0.60 -15.50 -6.69
C GLN A 97 -0.49 -15.56 -5.61
N ARG A 98 -0.56 -14.57 -4.72
CA ARG A 98 -1.61 -14.48 -3.71
C ARG A 98 -3.00 -14.25 -4.31
N ILE A 99 -3.11 -13.38 -5.31
CA ILE A 99 -4.38 -13.17 -6.02
C ILE A 99 -4.81 -14.45 -6.75
N ASP A 100 -3.86 -15.13 -7.42
CA ASP A 100 -4.16 -16.37 -8.15
C ASP A 100 -4.57 -17.50 -7.19
N SER A 101 -3.95 -17.61 -6.00
CA SER A 101 -4.37 -18.57 -4.98
C SER A 101 -5.77 -18.27 -4.46
N LEU A 102 -6.07 -17.00 -4.16
CA LEU A 102 -7.38 -16.58 -3.70
C LEU A 102 -8.47 -16.78 -4.75
N ARG A 103 -8.15 -16.64 -6.04
CA ARG A 103 -9.08 -16.98 -7.14
C ARG A 103 -9.43 -18.46 -7.15
N ALA A 104 -8.45 -19.35 -6.95
CA ALA A 104 -8.71 -20.78 -6.83
C ALA A 104 -9.62 -21.07 -5.63
N GLU A 105 -9.32 -20.51 -4.46
CA GLU A 105 -10.12 -20.68 -3.24
C GLU A 105 -11.56 -20.13 -3.37
N VAL A 106 -11.76 -19.00 -4.08
CA VAL A 106 -13.08 -18.40 -4.28
C VAL A 106 -13.87 -19.11 -5.38
N GLY A 107 -13.21 -19.65 -6.42
CA GLY A 107 -13.86 -20.42 -7.47
C GLY A 107 -14.32 -21.82 -7.05
N GLU A 108 -13.79 -22.34 -5.93
CA GLU A 108 -14.23 -23.58 -5.27
C GLU A 108 -15.47 -23.40 -4.37
N LEU A 109 -15.90 -22.15 -4.12
CA LEU A 109 -17.08 -21.78 -3.32
C LEU A 109 -18.30 -21.46 -4.20
#